data_AF-A0A1A8GLS1-F1
#
_entry.id   AF-A0A1A8GLS1-F1
#
_cell.length_a   1.000
_cell.length_b   1.000
_cell.length_c   1.000
_cell.angle_alpha   90.00
_cell.angle_beta   90.00
_cell.angle_gamma   90.00
#
_symmetry.space_group_name_H-M   'P 1'
#
loop_
_entity.id
_entity.type
_entity.pdbx_description
1 polymer ?
#
loop_
_entity_poly.entity_id
_entity_poly.type
_entity_poly.pdbx_seq_one_letter_code
_entity_poly.pdbx_strand_id
1 'polypeptide(L)'
;PGLGAFCDTLKNRSTYGDCGSCFNPPPCSRSAVDLGNTMRCSRYRPRYSYWNLHLEPQFSRRGCMRVCQVPSWVSQCCRNHYSRDCKVCPGGVEAPCSRHGDCDDGVTGSGVCRCHKGF
;
A
#
# COMPACT_ATOMS: atom_id res chain seq x y z
N PRO A 1 21.45 3.58 -20.98
CA PRO A 1 20.16 3.34 -20.29
C PRO A 1 20.25 3.85 -18.83
N GLY A 2 19.73 5.05 -18.57
CA GLY A 2 19.85 5.71 -17.27
C GLY A 2 18.93 5.06 -16.23
N LEU A 3 19.51 4.59 -15.13
CA LEU A 3 18.78 4.22 -13.92
C LEU A 3 18.13 5.52 -13.39
N GLY A 4 16.80 5.61 -13.43
CA GLY A 4 16.06 6.76 -12.91
C GLY A 4 16.35 7.07 -11.44
N ALA A 5 15.98 8.27 -10.99
CA ALA A 5 16.24 8.71 -9.62
C ALA A 5 15.11 8.30 -8.66
N PHE A 6 15.23 7.08 -8.11
CA PHE A 6 14.31 6.56 -7.10
C PHE A 6 14.75 6.98 -5.69
N CYS A 7 13.81 7.51 -4.91
CA CYS A 7 13.96 7.90 -3.51
C CYS A 7 12.94 7.15 -2.66
N ASP A 8 12.94 5.83 -2.76
CA ASP A 8 11.99 4.96 -2.07
C ASP A 8 12.06 5.18 -0.55
N THR A 9 10.90 5.19 0.10
CA THR A 9 10.82 5.41 1.55
C THR A 9 10.17 4.22 2.25
N LEU A 10 10.67 3.90 3.44
CA LEU A 10 10.06 2.91 4.29
C LEU A 10 8.82 3.52 4.95
N LYS A 11 7.64 3.01 4.60
CA LYS A 11 6.38 3.41 5.24
C LYS A 11 5.68 2.22 5.85
N ASN A 12 5.02 2.49 6.97
CA ASN A 12 4.18 1.52 7.63
C ASN A 12 2.89 1.32 6.83
N ARG A 13 2.64 0.10 6.37
CA ARG A 13 1.44 -0.29 5.63
C ARG A 13 0.60 -1.23 6.47
N SER A 14 -0.71 -0.95 6.52
CA SER A 14 -1.68 -1.84 7.14
C SER A 14 -1.88 -3.11 6.31
N THR A 15 -1.91 -4.22 7.00
CA THR A 15 -2.07 -5.59 6.50
C THR A 15 -3.01 -6.33 7.45
N TYR A 16 -3.44 -7.53 7.10
CA TYR A 16 -4.37 -8.30 7.88
C TYR A 16 -3.81 -9.67 8.22
N GLY A 17 -4.06 -10.11 9.45
CA GLY A 17 -3.74 -11.47 9.88
C GLY A 17 -4.72 -12.51 9.35
N ASP A 18 -4.53 -13.75 9.80
CA ASP A 18 -5.42 -14.84 9.42
C ASP A 18 -6.83 -14.67 9.99
N CYS A 19 -7.81 -15.15 9.25
CA CYS A 19 -9.22 -15.13 9.66
C CYS A 19 -9.52 -16.25 10.65
N GLY A 20 -9.89 -15.90 11.89
CA GLY A 20 -10.21 -16.87 12.94
C GLY A 20 -11.42 -16.49 13.79
N SER A 21 -11.43 -16.95 15.04
CA SER A 21 -12.49 -16.65 16.01
C SER A 21 -12.42 -15.19 16.47
N CYS A 22 -13.56 -14.53 16.66
CA CYS A 22 -13.58 -13.17 17.21
C CYS A 22 -13.28 -13.11 18.70
N PHE A 23 -13.51 -14.19 19.45
CA PHE A 23 -13.19 -14.25 20.89
C PHE A 23 -11.68 -14.31 21.14
N ASN A 24 -10.96 -14.98 20.24
CA ASN A 24 -9.50 -15.02 20.26
C ASN A 24 -8.99 -15.02 18.82
N PRO A 25 -8.79 -13.83 18.23
CA PRO A 25 -8.28 -13.70 16.87
C PRO A 25 -6.88 -14.32 16.75
N PRO A 26 -6.46 -14.81 15.58
CA PRO A 26 -5.08 -15.24 15.34
C PRO A 26 -4.09 -14.07 15.44
N PRO A 27 -2.87 -14.27 15.97
CA PRO A 27 -1.86 -13.20 16.05
C PRO A 27 -1.38 -12.78 14.66
N CYS A 28 -0.83 -11.57 14.58
CA CYS A 28 -0.14 -11.09 13.38
C CYS A 28 1.09 -11.96 13.08
N SER A 29 1.52 -11.98 11.81
CA SER A 29 2.77 -12.66 11.44
C SER A 29 3.96 -12.07 12.21
N ARG A 30 5.04 -12.85 12.39
CA ARG A 30 6.15 -12.54 13.30
C ARG A 30 6.84 -11.18 13.06
N SER A 31 6.67 -10.60 11.88
CA SER A 31 7.27 -9.31 11.47
C SER A 31 6.27 -8.14 11.48
N ALA A 32 5.01 -8.41 11.84
CA ALA A 32 3.92 -7.44 11.79
C ALA A 32 3.48 -7.03 13.19
N VAL A 33 3.31 -5.73 13.39
CA VAL A 33 2.86 -5.13 14.65
C VAL A 33 1.34 -5.16 14.71
N ASP A 34 0.78 -5.64 15.82
CA ASP A 34 -0.67 -5.62 16.07
C ASP A 34 -1.11 -4.20 16.41
N LEU A 35 -2.13 -3.69 15.71
CA LEU A 35 -2.71 -2.36 15.96
C LEU A 35 -3.84 -2.39 17.01
N GLY A 36 -4.16 -3.56 17.57
CA GLY A 36 -5.21 -3.73 18.58
C GLY A 36 -6.64 -3.72 18.01
N ASN A 37 -6.78 -3.52 16.70
CA ASN A 37 -8.06 -3.50 16.00
C ASN A 37 -8.30 -4.81 15.26
N THR A 38 -9.57 -5.20 15.12
CA THR A 38 -9.96 -6.40 14.36
C THR A 38 -10.97 -6.05 13.28
N MET A 39 -10.91 -6.78 12.16
CA MET A 39 -11.87 -6.68 11.08
C MET A 39 -12.61 -8.00 10.87
N ARG A 40 -13.86 -7.88 10.42
CA ARG A 40 -14.70 -9.03 10.10
C ARG A 40 -14.19 -9.72 8.84
N CYS A 41 -14.21 -11.04 8.87
CA CYS A 41 -13.76 -11.88 7.78
C CYS A 41 -14.70 -13.08 7.62
N SER A 42 -14.68 -13.69 6.43
CA SER A 42 -15.42 -14.92 6.17
C SER A 42 -14.49 -16.11 6.29
N ARG A 43 -14.81 -17.06 7.17
CA ARG A 43 -14.07 -18.33 7.25
C ARG A 43 -14.51 -19.22 6.10
N TYR A 44 -13.59 -19.58 5.20
CA TYR A 44 -13.86 -20.58 4.17
C TYR A 44 -13.91 -21.96 4.81
N ARG A 45 -15.03 -22.69 4.63
CA ARG A 45 -15.12 -24.12 4.96
C ARG A 45 -15.33 -24.91 3.67
N PRO A 46 -14.43 -25.85 3.32
CA PRO A 46 -14.63 -26.71 2.14
C PRO A 46 -15.88 -27.58 2.32
N ARG A 47 -16.64 -27.73 1.23
CA ARG A 47 -17.99 -28.31 1.16
C ARG A 47 -18.08 -29.82 1.43
N TYR A 48 -16.98 -30.48 1.79
CA TYR A 48 -16.84 -31.95 1.75
C TYR A 48 -17.02 -32.68 3.09
N SER A 49 -17.48 -32.01 4.15
CA SER A 49 -17.78 -32.69 5.43
C SER A 49 -19.22 -33.25 5.43
N TYR A 50 -19.45 -34.35 4.72
CA TYR A 50 -20.74 -35.05 4.57
C TYR A 50 -21.18 -35.84 5.82
N TRP A 51 -20.59 -35.58 7.00
CA TRP A 51 -20.73 -36.44 8.18
C TRP A 51 -21.22 -35.76 9.46
N ASN A 52 -21.57 -34.47 9.45
CA ASN A 52 -22.16 -33.84 10.64
C ASN A 52 -23.19 -32.78 10.21
N LEU A 53 -24.43 -33.21 9.97
CA LEU A 53 -25.55 -32.34 9.60
C LEU A 53 -26.56 -32.19 10.76
N HIS A 54 -26.10 -32.16 12.01
CA HIS A 54 -26.96 -31.86 13.15
C HIS A 54 -26.36 -30.78 14.05
N LEU A 55 -26.98 -29.59 13.93
CA LEU A 55 -26.94 -28.43 14.83
C LEU A 55 -25.60 -27.68 14.99
N GLU A 56 -25.20 -26.90 13.98
CA GLU A 56 -24.41 -25.69 14.26
C GLU A 56 -24.96 -24.49 13.49
N PRO A 57 -25.12 -23.31 14.13
CA PRO A 57 -25.83 -22.19 13.54
C PRO A 57 -25.03 -21.56 12.40
N GLN A 58 -25.74 -20.95 11.44
CA GLN A 58 -25.23 -20.15 10.32
C GLN A 58 -24.26 -19.00 10.74
N PHE A 59 -24.07 -18.75 12.03
CA PHE A 59 -23.10 -17.83 12.63
C PHE A 59 -21.63 -18.23 12.45
N SER A 60 -21.33 -19.51 12.18
CA SER A 60 -19.94 -20.03 12.15
C SER A 60 -19.11 -19.57 10.93
N ARG A 61 -19.74 -18.92 9.93
CA ARG A 61 -19.04 -18.35 8.75
C ARG A 61 -18.40 -17.00 9.02
N ARG A 62 -18.82 -16.29 10.08
CA ARG A 62 -18.23 -15.01 10.47
C ARG A 62 -17.02 -15.26 11.38
N GLY A 63 -15.93 -14.57 11.07
CA GLY A 63 -14.69 -14.58 11.84
C GLY A 63 -14.14 -13.17 11.99
N CYS A 64 -13.04 -13.06 12.72
CA CYS A 64 -12.26 -11.84 12.85
C CYS A 64 -10.80 -12.10 12.50
N MET A 65 -10.17 -11.11 11.87
CA MET A 65 -8.73 -11.05 11.63
C MET A 65 -8.18 -9.77 12.29
N ARG A 66 -6.95 -9.83 12.81
CA ARG A 66 -6.29 -8.64 13.37
C ARG A 66 -5.86 -7.70 12.25
N VAL A 67 -5.93 -6.40 12.51
CA VAL A 67 -5.30 -5.39 11.67
C VAL A 67 -3.86 -5.24 12.14
N CYS A 68 -2.95 -5.57 11.24
CA CYS A 68 -1.52 -5.59 11.50
C CYS A 68 -0.82 -4.48 10.70
N GLN A 69 0.42 -4.17 11.06
CA GLN A 69 1.22 -3.17 10.38
C GLN A 69 2.61 -3.72 10.10
N VAL A 70 3.05 -3.62 8.84
CA VAL A 70 4.41 -3.99 8.43
C VAL A 70 5.09 -2.79 7.76
N PRO A 71 6.40 -2.62 7.95
CA PRO A 71 7.17 -1.69 7.14
C PRO A 71 7.22 -2.21 5.69
N SER A 72 6.93 -1.36 4.73
CA SER A 72 7.00 -1.67 3.30
C SER A 72 7.67 -0.52 2.55
N TRP A 73 8.52 -0.87 1.58
CA TRP A 73 9.11 0.10 0.67
C TRP A 73 8.03 0.66 -0.25
N VAL A 74 7.85 1.98 -0.22
CA VAL A 74 6.97 2.69 -1.13
C VAL A 74 7.83 3.33 -2.20
N SER A 75 7.63 2.90 -3.44
CA SER A 75 8.39 3.45 -4.55
C SER A 75 8.04 4.91 -4.78
N GLN A 76 9.06 5.76 -4.83
CA GLN A 76 8.91 7.20 -4.98
C GLN A 76 10.02 7.76 -5.86
N CYS A 77 9.70 8.82 -6.61
CA CYS A 77 10.73 9.59 -7.30
C CYS A 77 11.34 10.62 -6.37
N CYS A 78 12.64 10.86 -6.53
CA CYS A 78 13.27 12.02 -5.94
C CYS A 78 12.62 13.31 -6.47
N ARG A 79 12.75 14.41 -5.73
CA ARG A 79 12.23 15.72 -6.14
C ARG A 79 12.68 16.06 -7.56
N ASN A 80 11.82 16.70 -8.34
CA ASN A 80 12.07 17.09 -9.73
C ASN A 80 12.33 15.90 -10.68
N HIS A 81 11.78 14.73 -10.35
CA HIS A 81 11.75 13.57 -11.24
C HIS A 81 10.33 13.02 -11.35
N TYR A 82 9.95 12.57 -12.53
CA TYR A 82 8.58 12.20 -12.85
C TYR A 82 8.49 10.81 -13.51
N SER A 83 7.27 10.30 -13.65
CA SER A 83 6.92 8.99 -14.22
C SER A 83 7.40 7.78 -13.40
N ARG A 84 6.98 6.58 -13.81
CA ARG A 84 7.38 5.30 -13.18
C ARG A 84 8.88 5.04 -13.26
N ASP A 85 9.56 5.66 -14.22
CA ASP A 85 10.99 5.51 -14.40
C ASP A 85 11.79 6.64 -13.72
N CYS A 86 11.13 7.54 -12.97
CA CYS A 86 11.75 8.69 -12.30
C CYS A 86 12.76 9.46 -13.17
N LYS A 87 12.27 9.93 -14.31
CA LYS A 87 13.00 10.74 -15.29
C LYS A 87 13.15 12.16 -14.79
N VAL A 88 14.28 12.80 -15.08
CA VAL A 88 14.51 14.20 -14.68
C VAL A 88 13.51 15.14 -15.36
N CYS A 89 12.97 16.10 -14.60
CA CYS A 89 12.12 17.15 -15.14
C CYS A 89 12.84 18.00 -16.21
N PRO A 90 12.11 18.60 -17.16
CA PRO A 90 12.67 19.56 -18.10
C PRO A 90 13.43 20.67 -17.37
N GLY A 91 14.59 21.09 -17.88
CA GLY A 91 15.47 22.07 -17.21
C GLY A 91 16.38 21.49 -16.11
N GLY A 92 16.24 20.21 -15.76
CA GLY A 92 17.13 19.51 -14.82
C GLY A 92 16.70 19.63 -13.36
N VAL A 93 17.47 19.03 -12.46
CA VAL A 93 17.15 18.96 -11.02
C VAL A 93 17.33 20.33 -10.33
N GLU A 94 18.30 21.12 -10.74
CA GLU A 94 18.61 22.43 -10.15
C GLU A 94 17.73 23.58 -10.69
N ALA A 95 17.21 23.42 -11.91
CA ALA A 95 16.40 24.41 -12.59
C ALA A 95 15.17 23.75 -13.26
N PRO A 96 14.31 23.05 -12.50
CA PRO A 96 13.12 22.43 -13.06
C PRO A 96 12.27 23.51 -13.75
N CYS A 97 11.79 23.20 -14.95
CA CYS A 97 11.05 24.12 -15.81
C CYS A 97 11.77 25.46 -16.01
N SER A 98 13.11 25.40 -16.09
CA SER A 98 14.00 26.56 -16.22
C SER A 98 13.90 27.60 -15.10
N ARG A 99 13.35 27.24 -13.92
CA ARG A 99 12.97 28.14 -12.79
C ARG A 99 11.74 29.01 -13.04
N HIS A 100 11.00 28.75 -14.12
CA HIS A 100 9.89 29.59 -14.59
C HIS A 100 8.55 28.84 -14.53
N GLY A 101 8.52 27.72 -13.82
CA GLY A 101 7.33 26.89 -13.66
C GLY A 101 7.53 25.80 -12.63
N ASP A 102 6.45 25.08 -12.36
CA ASP A 102 6.45 23.91 -11.49
C ASP A 102 6.37 22.64 -12.34
N CYS A 103 7.23 21.67 -12.08
CA CYS A 103 7.16 20.37 -12.74
C CYS A 103 6.10 19.50 -12.08
N ASP A 104 5.26 18.84 -12.88
CA ASP A 104 4.41 17.73 -12.42
C ASP A 104 5.27 16.48 -12.15
N ASP A 105 5.89 16.46 -10.97
CA ASP A 105 6.84 15.44 -10.53
C ASP A 105 6.19 14.28 -9.75
N GLY A 106 6.99 13.27 -9.42
CA GLY A 106 6.54 12.04 -8.75
C GLY A 106 6.23 10.89 -9.72
N VAL A 107 5.97 9.70 -9.13
CA VAL A 107 5.78 8.44 -9.88
C VAL A 107 4.58 8.50 -10.84
N THR A 108 3.55 9.25 -10.47
CA THR A 108 2.35 9.49 -11.29
C THR A 108 2.43 10.80 -12.07
N GLY A 109 3.47 11.60 -11.86
CA GLY A 109 3.68 12.86 -12.54
C GLY A 109 3.99 12.67 -14.02
N SER A 110 3.45 13.56 -14.84
CA SER A 110 3.64 13.57 -16.30
C SER A 110 4.94 14.25 -16.73
N GLY A 111 5.59 15.01 -15.84
CA GLY A 111 6.75 15.83 -16.15
C GLY A 111 6.40 17.13 -16.88
N VAL A 112 5.11 17.43 -17.07
CA VAL A 112 4.66 18.68 -17.67
C VAL A 112 4.99 19.84 -16.76
N CYS A 113 5.54 20.90 -17.35
CA CYS A 113 5.81 22.15 -16.67
C CYS A 113 4.57 23.03 -16.67
N ARG A 114 4.10 23.40 -15.49
CA ARG A 114 3.12 24.46 -15.30
C ARG A 114 3.86 25.78 -15.16
N CYS A 115 3.97 26.51 -16.25
CA CYS A 115 4.66 27.80 -16.26
C CYS A 115 3.95 28.85 -15.39
N HIS A 116 4.74 29.73 -14.79
CA HIS A 116 4.26 30.90 -14.08
C HIS A 116 3.85 31.98 -15.08
N LYS A 117 3.03 32.96 -14.65
CA LYS A 117 2.50 34.00 -15.56
C LYS A 117 3.65 34.73 -16.28
N GLY A 118 3.64 34.69 -17.61
CA GLY A 118 4.64 35.33 -18.47
C GLY A 118 5.71 34.38 -19.04
N PHE A 119 5.57 33.07 -18.83
CA PHE A 119 6.45 32.02 -19.35
C PHE A 119 5.66 30.81 -19.85
#